data_AF-K4CYR6-F1
#
_entry.id   AF-K4CYR6-F1
#
_cell.length_a   1.000
_cell.length_b   1.000
_cell.length_c   1.000
_cell.angle_alpha   90.00
_cell.angle_beta   90.00
_cell.angle_gamma   90.00
#
_symmetry.space_group_name_H-M   'P 1'
#
loop_
_entity.id
_entity.type
_entity.pdbx_description
1 polymer ?
#
loop_
_entity_poly.entity_id
_entity_poly.type
_entity_poly.pdbx_seq_one_letter_code
_entity_poly.pdbx_strand_id
1 'polypeptide(L)'
;MQEQTIFIGNIPLMNSLGTSIVNGLYRIVINQILQSPGIYYRSELDHNEISVYTGTIISYWGGRSEIEIDRKVVIRYFSESYCKELQKKFFQQRCELGRIGRRNMNRKLNLDIPQNNILLLPRDILAAADHLIGLKFGMGALDDMNHLKNKHIRSVVNLLQDQFGLALVRLENMVRGTICGAIRHKLIPTPQNLVKCGPNPCGCDNTSNKLFHRT
;
A
#
# COMPACT_ATOMS: atom_id res chain seq x y z
N MET A 1 -30.91 -7.95 -16.27
CA MET A 1 -29.65 -8.35 -15.61
C MET A 1 -29.83 -9.75 -15.08
N GLN A 2 -28.86 -10.64 -15.27
CA GLN A 2 -28.92 -12.00 -14.73
C GLN A 2 -28.13 -12.03 -13.42
N GLU A 3 -28.82 -12.27 -12.30
CA GLU A 3 -28.19 -12.44 -11.00
C GLU A 3 -27.85 -13.90 -10.77
N GLN A 4 -26.62 -14.17 -10.30
CA GLN A 4 -26.13 -15.51 -10.02
C GLN A 4 -25.24 -15.48 -8.79
N THR A 5 -25.45 -16.40 -7.86
CA THR A 5 -24.54 -16.63 -6.74
C THR A 5 -23.28 -17.33 -7.25
N ILE A 6 -22.11 -16.77 -6.95
CA ILE A 6 -20.81 -17.32 -7.37
C ILE A 6 -19.99 -17.66 -6.14
N PHE A 7 -19.43 -18.87 -6.13
CA PHE A 7 -18.49 -19.31 -5.12
C PHE A 7 -17.07 -18.81 -5.47
N ILE A 8 -16.44 -18.07 -4.56
CA ILE A 8 -15.13 -17.43 -4.79
C ILE A 8 -13.98 -18.21 -4.12
N GLY A 9 -14.28 -19.01 -3.09
CA GLY A 9 -13.30 -19.83 -2.39
C GLY A 9 -13.63 -20.04 -0.91
N ASN A 10 -12.81 -20.83 -0.23
CA ASN A 10 -12.90 -21.08 1.20
C ASN A 10 -11.92 -20.19 1.98
N ILE A 11 -12.36 -19.67 3.11
CA ILE A 11 -11.54 -18.90 4.04
C ILE A 11 -11.21 -19.80 5.24
N PRO A 12 -9.93 -20.06 5.55
CA PRO A 12 -9.57 -20.80 6.75
C PRO A 12 -10.10 -20.09 8.00
N LEU A 13 -10.84 -20.82 8.84
CA LEU A 13 -11.37 -20.28 10.08
C LEU A 13 -10.38 -20.47 11.22
N MET A 14 -10.34 -19.48 12.11
CA MET A 14 -9.57 -19.52 13.34
C MET A 14 -10.39 -20.20 14.44
N ASN A 15 -9.79 -21.14 15.15
CA ASN A 15 -10.42 -21.77 16.32
C ASN A 15 -10.32 -20.87 17.57
N SER A 16 -10.93 -21.31 18.68
CA SER A 16 -10.89 -20.60 19.96
C SER A 16 -9.49 -20.44 20.56
N LEU A 17 -8.50 -21.23 20.09
CA LEU A 17 -7.10 -21.16 20.52
C LEU A 17 -6.27 -20.16 19.69
N GLY A 18 -6.86 -19.50 18.69
CA GLY A 18 -6.16 -18.57 17.81
C GLY A 18 -5.34 -19.24 16.70
N THR A 19 -5.59 -20.52 16.41
CA THR A 19 -4.91 -21.28 15.34
C THR A 19 -5.86 -21.58 14.18
N SER A 20 -5.33 -21.71 12.97
CA SER A 20 -6.08 -22.06 11.77
C SER A 20 -5.53 -23.35 11.16
N ILE A 21 -6.41 -24.21 10.65
CA ILE A 21 -5.99 -25.45 9.97
C ILE A 21 -5.86 -25.17 8.47
N VAL A 22 -4.65 -25.34 7.93
CA VAL A 22 -4.36 -25.17 6.50
C VAL A 22 -3.68 -26.43 6.01
N ASN A 23 -4.32 -27.16 5.09
CA ASN A 23 -3.85 -28.44 4.55
C ASN A 23 -3.56 -29.48 5.64
N GLY A 24 -4.42 -29.56 6.66
CA GLY A 24 -4.26 -30.50 7.78
C GLY A 24 -3.22 -30.10 8.82
N LEU A 25 -2.54 -28.95 8.67
CA LEU A 25 -1.54 -28.45 9.61
C LEU A 25 -2.06 -27.24 10.38
N TYR A 26 -1.78 -27.22 11.69
CA TYR A 26 -2.03 -26.05 12.53
C TYR A 26 -1.07 -24.92 12.18
N ARG A 27 -1.61 -23.74 11.93
CA ARG A 27 -0.87 -22.52 11.67
C ARG A 27 -1.31 -21.41 12.61
N ILE A 28 -0.35 -20.60 13.01
CA ILE A 28 -0.59 -19.39 13.82
C ILE A 28 -0.16 -18.21 12.97
N VAL A 29 -1.04 -17.21 12.86
CA VAL A 29 -0.70 -15.93 12.22
C VAL A 29 -0.33 -14.95 13.32
N ILE A 30 0.84 -14.34 13.20
CA ILE A 30 1.38 -13.42 14.21
C ILE A 30 1.08 -11.99 13.79
N ASN A 31 0.71 -11.16 14.76
CA ASN A 31 0.58 -9.71 14.54
C ASN A 31 1.93 -9.12 14.12
N GLN A 32 1.90 -8.19 13.18
CA GLN A 32 3.10 -7.51 12.70
C GLN A 32 3.23 -6.13 13.33
N ILE A 33 4.47 -5.68 13.56
CA ILE A 33 4.76 -4.29 13.94
C ILE A 33 5.27 -3.58 12.70
N LEU A 34 4.52 -2.62 12.18
CA LEU A 34 4.86 -1.86 10.99
C LEU A 34 5.02 -0.37 11.30
N GLN A 35 5.66 0.35 10.39
CA GLN A 35 5.72 1.81 10.47
C GLN A 35 4.31 2.40 10.35
N SER A 36 3.96 3.31 11.24
CA SER A 36 2.71 4.06 11.19
C SER A 36 2.61 4.89 9.90
N PRO A 37 1.40 5.07 9.34
CA PRO A 37 1.21 5.99 8.22
C PRO A 37 1.57 7.43 8.62
N GLY A 38 2.19 8.17 7.70
CA GLY A 38 2.70 9.52 7.95
C GLY A 38 3.90 9.86 7.06
N ILE A 39 4.62 10.91 7.39
CA ILE A 39 5.86 11.31 6.73
C ILE A 39 7.02 11.30 7.73
N TYR A 40 8.18 10.84 7.25
CA TYR A 40 9.39 10.69 8.03
C TYR A 40 10.59 11.24 7.27
N TYR A 41 11.46 11.95 7.95
CA TYR A 41 12.64 12.59 7.37
C TYR A 41 13.92 11.97 7.89
N ARG A 42 14.83 11.64 6.98
CA ARG A 42 16.16 11.13 7.30
C ARG A 42 17.23 11.80 6.43
N SER A 43 18.46 11.75 6.91
CA SER A 43 19.63 12.13 6.12
C SER A 43 20.60 10.96 6.10
N GLU A 44 21.18 10.71 4.93
CA GLU A 44 22.27 9.76 4.75
C GLU A 44 23.44 10.45 4.04
N LEU A 45 24.65 9.96 4.25
CA LEU A 45 25.80 10.38 3.46
C LEU A 45 25.88 9.49 2.23
N ASP A 46 25.89 10.11 1.06
CA ASP A 46 26.18 9.40 -0.19
C ASP A 46 27.67 9.02 -0.28
N HIS A 47 28.03 8.22 -1.27
CA HIS A 47 29.40 7.73 -1.55
C HIS A 47 30.45 8.83 -1.63
N ASN A 48 30.06 10.06 -2.00
CA ASN A 48 30.97 11.22 -1.98
C ASN A 48 30.73 12.13 -0.75
N GLU A 49 30.36 11.56 0.39
CA GLU A 49 30.25 12.22 1.72
C GLU A 49 29.35 13.46 1.79
N ILE A 50 28.31 13.54 0.96
CA ILE A 50 27.33 14.63 1.09
C ILE A 50 26.00 14.10 1.59
N SER A 51 25.41 14.89 2.49
CA SER A 51 24.08 14.68 3.04
C SER A 51 23.01 14.74 1.94
N VAL A 52 22.40 13.58 1.73
CA VAL A 52 21.16 13.41 0.98
C VAL A 52 20.03 13.38 2.00
N TYR A 53 19.04 14.26 1.80
CA TYR A 53 17.86 14.33 2.66
C TYR A 53 16.69 13.67 1.96
N THR A 54 16.03 12.74 2.66
CA THR A 54 14.90 11.97 2.14
C THR A 54 13.70 12.11 3.06
N GLY A 55 12.57 12.51 2.48
CA GLY A 55 11.25 12.47 3.09
C GLY A 55 10.45 11.27 2.59
N THR A 56 10.22 10.29 3.44
CA THR A 56 9.44 9.08 3.12
C THR A 56 8.01 9.21 3.62
N ILE A 57 7.07 9.26 2.68
CA ILE A 57 5.62 9.18 2.93
C ILE A 57 5.21 7.71 2.94
N ILE A 58 4.61 7.28 4.04
CA ILE A 58 4.09 5.94 4.23
C ILE A 58 2.58 6.04 4.31
N SER A 59 1.90 5.45 3.33
CA SER A 59 0.45 5.40 3.28
C SER A 59 -0.08 4.17 4.02
N TYR A 60 -1.32 4.26 4.51
CA TYR A 60 -2.04 3.10 5.05
C TYR A 60 -2.34 2.09 3.93
N TRP A 61 -2.73 2.59 2.75
CA TRP A 61 -2.79 1.84 1.48
C TRP A 61 -2.08 2.61 0.36
N GLY A 62 -1.47 1.91 -0.59
CA GLY A 62 -0.80 2.53 -1.74
C GLY A 62 0.73 2.56 -1.67
N GLY A 63 1.33 2.02 -0.60
CA GLY A 63 2.78 1.83 -0.49
C GLY A 63 3.54 3.07 -0.03
N ARG A 64 4.84 3.10 -0.36
CA ARG A 64 5.75 4.19 0.02
C ARG A 64 5.99 5.13 -1.16
N SER A 65 6.09 6.41 -0.84
CA SER A 65 6.57 7.44 -1.77
C SER A 65 7.67 8.24 -1.08
N GLU A 66 8.70 8.60 -1.83
CA GLU A 66 9.91 9.23 -1.32
C GLU A 66 10.17 10.52 -2.09
N ILE A 67 10.57 11.54 -1.34
CA ILE A 67 10.99 12.84 -1.84
C ILE A 67 12.45 12.97 -1.45
N GLU A 68 13.33 13.10 -2.42
CA GLU A 68 14.77 13.23 -2.19
C GLU A 68 15.24 14.60 -2.65
N ILE A 69 16.10 15.24 -1.86
CA ILE A 69 16.79 16.47 -2.25
C ILE A 69 18.28 16.18 -2.36
N ASP A 70 18.76 16.25 -3.59
CA ASP A 70 20.18 16.11 -3.94
C ASP A 70 20.94 17.44 -3.73
N ARG A 71 22.27 17.40 -3.89
CA ARG A 71 23.23 18.51 -3.75
C ARG A 71 22.76 19.76 -4.49
N LYS A 72 22.28 19.62 -5.73
CA LYS A 72 21.82 20.70 -6.62
C LYS A 72 20.43 21.26 -6.28
N VAL A 73 19.84 20.88 -5.14
CA VAL A 73 18.44 21.24 -4.78
C VAL A 73 17.45 20.75 -5.84
N VAL A 74 17.75 19.60 -6.44
CA VAL A 74 16.82 18.92 -7.34
C VAL A 74 15.97 18.00 -6.49
N ILE A 75 14.66 18.23 -6.49
CA ILE A 75 13.68 17.38 -5.83
C ILE A 75 13.36 16.22 -6.77
N ARG A 76 13.61 15.00 -6.34
CA ARG A 76 13.20 13.79 -7.03
C ARG A 76 12.05 13.15 -6.26
N TYR A 77 10.96 12.84 -6.97
CA TYR A 77 9.83 12.10 -6.42
C TYR A 77 9.92 10.66 -6.89
N PHE A 78 10.19 9.75 -5.97
CA PHE A 78 10.19 8.31 -6.19
C PHE A 78 8.90 7.74 -5.61
N SER A 79 8.21 6.89 -6.36
CA SER A 79 7.11 6.11 -5.80
C SER A 79 7.35 4.66 -6.18
N GLU A 80 7.21 3.74 -5.23
CA GLU A 80 7.37 2.30 -5.43
C GLU A 80 6.46 1.77 -6.58
N SER A 81 5.46 2.56 -7.00
CA SER A 81 4.57 2.36 -8.14
C SER A 81 5.10 2.84 -9.52
N TYR A 82 6.42 2.82 -9.74
CA TYR A 82 7.13 3.44 -10.88
C TYR A 82 6.47 3.38 -12.28
N CYS A 83 5.99 4.54 -12.75
CA CYS A 83 6.32 5.17 -14.05
C CYS A 83 5.95 4.52 -15.41
N LYS A 84 4.70 4.09 -15.65
CA LYS A 84 4.12 4.10 -17.03
C LYS A 84 2.69 4.64 -17.16
N GLU A 85 2.01 4.91 -16.04
CA GLU A 85 0.62 5.36 -16.02
C GLU A 85 0.42 6.73 -15.38
N LEU A 86 1.50 7.40 -15.00
CA LEU A 86 1.44 8.70 -14.32
C LEU A 86 0.54 9.65 -15.13
N GLN A 87 0.79 9.95 -16.42
CA GLN A 87 -0.09 10.86 -17.18
C GLN A 87 -1.53 10.40 -17.48
N LYS A 88 -1.82 9.09 -17.58
CA LYS A 88 -3.15 8.62 -18.01
C LYS A 88 -4.09 8.28 -16.85
N LYS A 89 -3.54 8.09 -15.64
CA LYS A 89 -4.24 7.71 -14.39
C LYS A 89 -3.79 8.52 -13.16
N PHE A 90 -3.19 9.71 -13.34
CA PHE A 90 -2.48 10.50 -12.29
C PHE A 90 -3.17 10.65 -10.92
N PHE A 91 -4.47 10.38 -10.78
CA PHE A 91 -5.22 10.43 -9.52
C PHE A 91 -5.97 9.13 -9.13
N GLN A 92 -5.82 8.02 -9.85
CA GLN A 92 -6.65 6.83 -9.61
C GLN A 92 -6.02 5.74 -8.75
N GLN A 93 -4.71 5.76 -8.48
CA GLN A 93 -4.11 4.83 -7.51
C GLN A 93 -4.00 5.45 -6.10
N ARG A 94 -5.06 5.13 -5.36
CA ARG A 94 -5.41 5.27 -3.94
C ARG A 94 -4.22 5.20 -2.96
N CYS A 95 -3.43 6.26 -2.86
CA CYS A 95 -2.61 6.49 -1.66
C CYS A 95 -3.53 6.99 -0.55
N GLU A 96 -3.97 6.06 0.30
CA GLU A 96 -4.81 6.37 1.45
C GLU A 96 -3.90 6.51 2.66
N LEU A 97 -3.81 7.72 3.20
CA LEU A 97 -3.15 7.99 4.47
C LEU A 97 -3.94 7.40 5.65
N GLY A 98 -5.27 7.26 5.49
CA GLY A 98 -6.17 6.93 6.58
C GLY A 98 -6.24 8.03 7.65
N ARG A 99 -7.06 7.83 8.68
CA ARG A 99 -7.25 8.84 9.75
C ARG A 99 -5.97 9.10 10.54
N ILE A 100 -5.18 8.06 10.79
CA ILE A 100 -3.91 8.14 11.52
C ILE A 100 -2.86 8.87 10.67
N GLY A 101 -2.68 8.47 9.41
CA GLY A 101 -1.72 9.11 8.52
C GLY A 101 -2.05 10.58 8.27
N ARG A 102 -3.33 10.92 8.04
CA ARG A 102 -3.77 12.31 7.91
C ARG A 102 -3.44 13.13 9.16
N ARG A 103 -3.71 12.60 10.35
CA ARG A 103 -3.37 13.28 11.61
C ARG A 103 -1.86 13.47 11.77
N ASN A 104 -1.07 12.45 11.46
CA ASN A 104 0.39 12.51 11.58
C ASN A 104 0.99 13.52 10.59
N MET A 105 0.54 13.49 9.32
CA MET A 105 0.93 14.45 8.29
C MET A 105 0.61 15.88 8.70
N ASN A 106 -0.64 16.14 9.12
CA ASN A 106 -1.06 17.48 9.53
C ASN A 106 -0.24 18.01 10.70
N ARG A 107 0.04 17.17 11.70
CA ARG A 107 0.84 17.56 12.86
C ARG A 107 2.30 17.83 12.49
N LYS A 108 2.89 17.04 11.59
CA LYS A 108 4.31 17.18 11.20
C LYS A 108 4.53 18.37 10.27
N LEU A 109 3.63 18.58 9.33
CA LEU A 109 3.72 19.61 8.28
C LEU A 109 2.94 20.89 8.60
N ASN A 110 2.35 20.97 9.80
CA ASN A 110 1.50 22.09 10.24
C ASN A 110 0.37 22.41 9.25
N LEU A 111 -0.32 21.37 8.77
CA LEU A 111 -1.43 21.51 7.81
C LEU A 111 -2.78 21.47 8.52
N ASP A 112 -3.65 22.41 8.20
CA ASP A 112 -5.06 22.39 8.59
C ASP A 112 -5.92 21.77 7.48
N ILE A 113 -5.92 20.44 7.41
CA ILE A 113 -6.74 19.65 6.48
C ILE A 113 -7.68 18.77 7.32
N PRO A 114 -8.99 18.71 7.02
CA PRO A 114 -9.92 17.89 7.81
C PRO A 114 -9.48 16.43 7.93
N GLN A 115 -9.60 15.85 9.13
CA GLN A 115 -9.23 14.44 9.39
C GLN A 115 -10.05 13.42 8.59
N ASN A 116 -11.19 13.83 8.04
CA ASN A 116 -12.04 13.00 7.17
C ASN A 116 -11.43 12.82 5.77
N ASN A 117 -10.47 13.68 5.38
CA ASN A 117 -9.78 13.51 4.11
C ASN A 117 -8.64 12.49 4.25
N ILE A 118 -8.94 11.24 3.89
CA ILE A 118 -8.02 10.11 4.05
C ILE A 118 -7.04 9.94 2.89
N LEU A 119 -7.16 10.71 1.81
CA LEU A 119 -6.32 10.57 0.62
C LEU A 119 -5.09 11.47 0.72
N LEU A 120 -3.97 11.06 0.13
CA LEU A 120 -2.81 11.93 -0.07
C LEU A 120 -3.13 13.00 -1.13
N LEU A 121 -2.95 14.27 -0.77
CA LEU A 121 -3.25 15.42 -1.63
C LEU A 121 -1.97 16.02 -2.21
N PRO A 122 -2.03 16.68 -3.38
CA PRO A 122 -0.90 17.44 -3.91
C PRO A 122 -0.35 18.48 -2.93
N ARG A 123 -1.22 19.09 -2.11
CA ARG A 123 -0.84 20.03 -1.04
C ARG A 123 0.07 19.39 0.01
N ASP A 124 -0.14 18.12 0.32
CA ASP A 124 0.68 17.37 1.28
C ASP A 124 2.09 17.17 0.74
N ILE A 125 2.21 16.84 -0.55
CA ILE A 125 3.49 16.62 -1.22
C ILE A 125 4.29 17.92 -1.28
N LEU A 126 3.63 19.04 -1.59
CA LEU A 126 4.28 20.35 -1.62
C LEU A 126 4.81 20.73 -0.23
N ALA A 127 3.96 20.64 0.80
CA ALA A 127 4.38 20.94 2.18
C ALA A 127 5.47 19.98 2.68
N ALA A 128 5.43 18.71 2.25
CA ALA A 128 6.46 17.74 2.54
C ALA A 128 7.82 18.12 1.92
N ALA A 129 7.80 18.61 0.68
CA ALA A 129 8.99 19.11 0.00
C ALA A 129 9.53 20.39 0.67
N ASP A 130 8.65 21.34 1.00
CA ASP A 130 9.04 22.58 1.69
C ASP A 130 9.72 22.28 3.03
N HIS A 131 9.18 21.34 3.81
CA HIS A 131 9.79 20.93 5.08
C HIS A 131 11.14 20.23 4.87
N LEU A 132 11.28 19.40 3.82
CA LEU A 132 12.54 18.76 3.45
C LEU A 132 13.63 19.78 3.10
N ILE A 133 13.26 20.83 2.37
CA ILE A 133 14.15 21.96 2.06
C ILE A 133 14.59 22.64 3.37
N GLY A 134 13.65 22.92 4.28
CA GLY A 134 13.96 23.51 5.58
C GLY A 134 14.99 22.69 6.37
N LEU A 135 14.81 21.36 6.43
CA LEU A 135 15.75 20.46 7.10
C LEU A 135 17.15 20.49 6.48
N LYS A 136 17.26 20.62 5.16
CA LYS A 136 18.57 20.78 4.47
C LYS A 136 19.29 22.06 4.90
N PHE A 137 18.56 23.13 5.21
CA PHE A 137 19.10 24.39 5.73
C PHE A 137 19.25 24.41 7.27
N GLY A 138 19.09 23.27 7.93
CA GLY A 138 19.24 23.16 9.39
C GLY A 138 18.01 23.61 10.19
N MET A 139 16.86 23.80 9.54
CA MET A 139 15.61 24.13 10.23
C MET A 139 14.87 22.85 10.61
N GLY A 140 14.99 22.44 11.87
CA GLY A 140 14.28 21.31 12.45
C GLY A 140 15.17 20.11 12.76
N ALA A 141 14.54 18.99 13.11
CA ALA A 141 15.20 17.74 13.48
C ALA A 141 14.72 16.57 12.61
N LEU A 142 15.63 15.66 12.31
CA LEU A 142 15.34 14.40 11.61
C LEU A 142 14.53 13.45 12.51
N ASP A 143 13.81 12.51 11.89
CA ASP A 143 12.96 11.57 12.59
C ASP A 143 13.71 10.30 13.00
N ASP A 144 13.51 9.87 14.26
CA ASP A 144 13.81 8.49 14.66
C ASP A 144 12.66 7.56 14.22
N MET A 145 12.82 6.97 13.05
CA MET A 145 11.84 6.03 12.49
C MET A 145 11.70 4.74 13.31
N ASN A 146 12.67 4.40 14.16
CA ASN A 146 12.65 3.17 14.95
C ASN A 146 11.91 3.33 16.29
N HIS A 147 11.64 4.56 16.72
CA HIS A 147 10.86 4.80 17.93
C HIS A 147 9.47 4.13 17.85
N LEU A 148 9.09 3.40 18.90
CA LEU A 148 7.78 2.72 19.01
C LEU A 148 6.55 3.63 18.77
N LYS A 149 6.63 4.94 19.04
CA LYS A 149 5.56 5.90 18.72
C LYS A 149 5.25 5.99 17.22
N ASN A 150 6.24 5.65 16.41
CA ASN A 150 6.17 5.63 14.95
C ASN A 150 5.86 4.23 14.40
N LYS A 151 5.54 3.27 15.27
CA LYS A 151 5.11 1.93 14.92
C LYS A 151 3.63 1.72 15.24
N HIS A 152 2.97 0.83 14.52
CA HIS A 152 1.63 0.36 14.82
C HIS A 152 1.56 -1.17 14.69
N ILE A 153 0.62 -1.76 15.43
CA ILE A 153 0.34 -3.19 15.33
C ILE A 153 -0.63 -3.41 14.19
N ARG A 154 -0.25 -4.26 13.24
CA ARG A 154 -1.12 -4.82 12.22
C ARG A 154 -1.58 -6.19 12.67
N SER A 155 -2.87 -6.28 12.98
CA SER A 155 -3.48 -7.51 13.44
C SER A 155 -3.61 -8.54 12.31
N VAL A 156 -3.83 -9.80 12.68
CA VAL A 156 -4.22 -10.87 11.74
C VAL A 156 -5.37 -10.46 10.83
N VAL A 157 -6.37 -9.76 11.36
CA VAL A 157 -7.53 -9.28 10.58
C VAL A 157 -7.11 -8.28 9.50
N ASN A 158 -6.23 -7.32 9.85
CA ASN A 158 -5.72 -6.35 8.88
C ASN A 158 -4.89 -7.04 7.78
N LEU A 159 -4.05 -8.01 8.16
CA LEU A 159 -3.27 -8.80 7.19
C LEU A 159 -4.18 -9.57 6.23
N LEU A 160 -5.23 -10.18 6.76
CA LEU A 160 -6.22 -10.90 5.97
C LEU A 160 -6.99 -9.95 5.05
N GLN A 161 -7.40 -8.78 5.53
CA GLN A 161 -8.08 -7.75 4.75
C GLN A 161 -7.21 -7.26 3.59
N ASP A 162 -5.91 -7.05 3.80
CA ASP A 162 -4.95 -6.71 2.73
C ASP A 162 -4.91 -7.78 1.64
N GLN A 163 -4.83 -9.06 2.03
CA GLN A 163 -4.81 -10.16 1.07
C GLN A 163 -6.13 -10.30 0.30
N PHE A 164 -7.28 -10.13 0.97
CA PHE A 164 -8.58 -10.10 0.31
C PHE A 164 -8.72 -8.93 -0.65
N GLY A 165 -8.29 -7.74 -0.25
CA GLY A 165 -8.29 -6.56 -1.11
C GLY A 165 -7.49 -6.80 -2.38
N LEU A 166 -6.28 -7.35 -2.26
CA LEU A 166 -5.44 -7.70 -3.41
C LEU A 166 -6.10 -8.75 -4.32
N ALA A 167 -6.72 -9.79 -3.73
CA ALA A 167 -7.44 -10.81 -4.48
C ALA A 167 -8.61 -10.22 -5.28
N LEU A 168 -9.38 -9.29 -4.69
CA LEU A 168 -10.49 -8.61 -5.35
C LEU A 168 -10.00 -7.71 -6.50
N VAL A 169 -8.90 -6.98 -6.33
CA VAL A 169 -8.30 -6.19 -7.42
C VAL A 169 -7.85 -7.09 -8.58
N ARG A 170 -7.29 -8.27 -8.29
CA ARG A 170 -6.94 -9.26 -9.33
C ARG A 170 -8.18 -9.78 -10.04
N LEU A 171 -9.24 -10.09 -9.29
CA LEU A 171 -10.52 -10.51 -9.83
C LEU A 171 -11.13 -9.42 -10.73
N GLU A 172 -11.14 -8.16 -10.29
CA GLU A 172 -11.61 -7.02 -11.08
C GLU A 172 -10.85 -6.90 -12.41
N ASN A 173 -9.52 -6.99 -12.37
CA ASN A 173 -8.68 -6.92 -13.55
C ASN A 173 -8.97 -8.06 -14.54
N MET A 174 -9.17 -9.28 -14.03
CA MET A 174 -9.54 -10.46 -14.83
C MET A 174 -10.92 -10.27 -15.47
N VAL A 175 -11.93 -9.90 -14.67
CA VAL A 175 -13.30 -9.67 -15.15
C VAL A 175 -13.32 -8.58 -16.22
N ARG A 176 -12.62 -7.45 -15.99
CA ARG A 176 -12.50 -6.36 -16.97
C ARG A 176 -11.86 -6.83 -18.28
N GLY A 177 -10.82 -7.66 -18.20
CA GLY A 177 -10.19 -8.27 -19.38
C GLY A 177 -11.16 -9.15 -20.17
N THR A 178 -11.90 -10.02 -19.47
CA THR A 178 -12.89 -10.93 -20.09
C THR A 178 -14.04 -10.17 -20.73
N ILE A 179 -14.56 -9.12 -20.10
CA ILE A 179 -15.60 -8.26 -20.67
C ILE A 179 -15.10 -7.60 -21.96
N CYS A 180 -13.90 -7.02 -21.95
CA CYS A 180 -13.30 -6.42 -23.13
C CYS A 180 -13.14 -7.44 -24.28
N GLY A 181 -12.76 -8.69 -23.97
CA GLY A 181 -12.69 -9.76 -24.95
C GLY A 181 -14.07 -10.18 -25.49
N ALA A 182 -15.06 -10.36 -24.61
CA ALA A 182 -16.41 -10.77 -24.98
C ALA A 182 -17.09 -9.73 -25.91
N ILE A 183 -16.93 -8.43 -25.61
CA ILE A 183 -17.45 -7.35 -26.45
C ILE A 183 -16.83 -7.39 -27.86
N ARG A 184 -15.51 -7.64 -27.98
CA ARG A 184 -14.83 -7.75 -29.28
C ARG A 184 -15.37 -8.89 -30.13
N HIS A 185 -15.76 -9.99 -29.50
CA HIS A 185 -16.29 -11.19 -30.18
C HIS A 185 -17.83 -11.26 -30.20
N LYS A 186 -18.53 -10.16 -29.82
CA LYS A 186 -20.01 -10.10 -29.74
C LYS A 186 -20.65 -11.21 -28.89
N LEU A 187 -19.95 -11.67 -27.85
CA LEU A 187 -20.45 -12.65 -26.89
C LEU A 187 -21.18 -11.94 -25.74
N ILE A 188 -22.25 -12.53 -25.22
CA ILE A 188 -22.94 -12.05 -24.02
C ILE A 188 -22.20 -12.58 -22.78
N PRO A 189 -21.55 -11.74 -21.96
CA PRO A 189 -20.85 -12.20 -20.77
C PRO A 189 -21.86 -12.59 -19.68
N THR A 190 -21.76 -13.80 -19.16
CA THR A 190 -22.50 -14.24 -17.96
C THR A 190 -21.61 -14.15 -16.72
N PRO A 191 -22.15 -13.87 -15.52
CA PRO A 191 -21.35 -13.76 -14.30
C PRO A 191 -20.44 -14.97 -14.03
N GLN A 192 -20.93 -16.19 -14.23
CA GLN A 192 -20.13 -17.43 -14.13
C GLN A 192 -18.97 -17.50 -15.14
N ASN A 193 -19.16 -17.05 -16.38
CA ASN A 193 -18.10 -17.05 -17.38
C ASN A 193 -17.04 -15.97 -17.16
N LEU A 194 -17.37 -14.93 -16.38
CA LEU A 194 -16.45 -13.86 -16.00
C LEU A 194 -15.56 -14.25 -14.82
N VAL A 195 -16.08 -15.07 -13.91
CA VAL A 195 -15.37 -15.59 -12.74
C VAL A 195 -14.97 -17.04 -13.01
N LYS A 196 -14.19 -17.27 -14.07
CA LYS A 196 -13.49 -18.55 -14.19
C LYS A 196 -12.30 -18.53 -13.24
N CYS A 197 -12.50 -19.06 -12.03
CA CYS A 197 -11.39 -19.55 -11.23
C CYS A 197 -10.74 -20.67 -12.05
N GLY A 198 -9.69 -20.34 -12.81
CA GLY A 198 -8.86 -21.37 -13.44
C GLY A 198 -8.31 -22.32 -12.37
N PRO A 199 -7.67 -23.43 -12.76
CA PRO A 199 -7.04 -24.37 -11.81
C PRO A 199 -5.94 -23.74 -10.96
N ASN A 200 -5.67 -22.44 -11.13
CA ASN A 200 -4.76 -21.61 -10.37
C ASN A 200 -5.37 -20.21 -10.15
N PRO A 201 -6.01 -19.93 -8.99
CA PRO A 201 -6.33 -18.58 -8.54
C PRO A 201 -5.08 -17.79 -8.10
N CYS A 202 -3.93 -18.45 -8.14
CA CYS A 202 -2.62 -17.92 -7.82
C CYS A 202 -1.70 -18.34 -8.96
N GLY A 203 -0.83 -17.46 -9.42
CA GLY A 203 0.51 -17.93 -9.80
C GLY A 203 1.12 -18.59 -8.56
N CYS A 204 0.78 -19.85 -8.33
CA CYS A 204 1.50 -20.81 -7.53
C CYS A 204 2.49 -21.44 -8.52
N ASP A 205 3.60 -20.79 -8.86
CA ASP A 205 4.79 -20.79 -8.01
C ASP A 205 4.62 -20.17 -6.62
N ASN A 206 4.41 -21.07 -5.64
CA ASN A 206 4.86 -20.88 -4.26
C ASN A 206 4.33 -19.65 -3.49
N THR A 207 3.05 -19.28 -3.62
CA THR A 207 2.44 -18.32 -2.66
C THR A 207 1.99 -18.95 -1.35
N SER A 208 1.87 -20.29 -1.26
CA SER A 208 1.81 -20.98 0.05
C SER A 208 3.12 -20.89 0.84
N ASN A 209 4.21 -20.52 0.16
CA ASN A 209 5.53 -20.29 0.77
C ASN A 209 5.80 -18.81 1.10
N LYS A 210 5.14 -17.83 0.47
CA LYS A 210 5.49 -16.41 0.68
C LYS A 210 4.93 -15.76 1.96
N LEU A 211 3.94 -16.38 2.62
CA LEU A 211 3.48 -15.96 3.95
C LEU A 211 4.36 -16.49 5.10
N PHE A 212 5.21 -17.49 4.83
CA PHE A 212 6.03 -18.17 5.85
C PHE A 212 7.55 -18.19 5.55
N HIS A 213 8.01 -17.66 4.41
CA HIS A 213 9.45 -17.57 4.06
C HIS A 213 10.07 -16.17 4.18
N ARG A 214 9.46 -15.25 4.94
CA ARG A 214 10.14 -14.02 5.35
C ARG A 214 10.18 -13.94 6.88
N THR A 215 10.99 -14.82 7.45
CA THR A 215 11.64 -14.69 8.77
C THR A 215 13.08 -15.08 8.58
#